data_AF-A0A2P9BA45-F1
#
_entry.id   AF-A0A2P9BA45-F1
#
_cell.length_a   1.000
_cell.length_b   1.000
_cell.length_c   1.000
_cell.angle_alpha   90.00
_cell.angle_beta   90.00
_cell.angle_gamma   90.00
#
_symmetry.space_group_name_H-M   'P 1'
#
loop_
_entity.id
_entity.type
_entity.pdbx_description
1 polymer ?
#
loop_
_entity_poly.entity_id
_entity_poly.type
_entity_poly.pdbx_seq_one_letter_code
_entity_poly.pdbx_strand_id
1 'polypeptide(L)'
;MDEYKCISCFEDIYVNNEKKLYFFDICKHKICGECLENHLNKLNKQYCPLCKVSVTKKNVSLFDIEERIYANQKNVRSKLTEIFNKRRHNFENTPLYNNYLEKVEDMIYVLTNECDEKKRKIIEAYIKKYEKDNYKLIEENNALIYQNERKKIHEIVKEEGNLYEIIKHRPIINKVHNETYVHSLIKENPKFFDEVKVANIVEVQPQPLNPAYKNDTDIPLRKYFSQDELYQADYAGGYDTNVVLKRCDIEFNKTIYYNI
;
A
#
# COMPACT_ATOMS: atom_id res chain seq x y z
N MET A 1 -15.99 -1.23 -31.00
CA MET A 1 -15.37 -2.57 -30.88
C MET A 1 -13.90 -2.61 -31.26
N ASP A 2 -13.24 -1.48 -31.61
CA ASP A 2 -11.79 -1.50 -31.89
C ASP A 2 -10.92 -1.40 -30.63
N GLU A 3 -11.54 -1.29 -29.46
CA GLU A 3 -10.81 -1.13 -28.20
C GLU A 3 -10.08 -2.40 -27.75
N TYR A 4 -10.50 -3.57 -28.24
CA TYR A 4 -10.00 -4.90 -27.89
C TYR A 4 -9.04 -5.49 -28.93
N LYS A 5 -8.69 -4.73 -29.98
CA LYS A 5 -7.86 -5.20 -31.09
C LYS A 5 -6.37 -5.00 -30.84
N CYS A 6 -5.60 -6.02 -31.18
CA CYS A 6 -4.14 -5.91 -31.28
C CYS A 6 -3.74 -5.19 -32.58
N ILE A 7 -2.81 -4.23 -32.51
CA ILE A 7 -2.33 -3.49 -33.69
C ILE A 7 -1.49 -4.32 -34.68
N SER A 8 -0.99 -5.49 -34.24
CA SER A 8 -0.07 -6.31 -35.05
C SER A 8 -0.76 -7.51 -35.69
N CYS A 9 -1.61 -8.22 -34.95
CA CYS A 9 -2.36 -9.36 -35.47
C CYS A 9 -3.81 -9.04 -35.81
N PHE A 10 -4.32 -7.87 -35.43
CA PHE A 10 -5.73 -7.45 -35.61
C PHE A 10 -6.77 -8.39 -34.98
N GLU A 11 -6.33 -9.33 -34.14
CA GLU A 11 -7.22 -10.22 -33.39
C GLU A 11 -7.92 -9.44 -32.27
N ASP A 12 -9.21 -9.72 -32.12
CA ASP A 12 -10.05 -9.24 -31.02
C ASP A 12 -9.85 -10.15 -29.79
N ILE A 13 -9.26 -9.58 -28.74
CA ILE A 13 -8.99 -10.31 -27.49
C ILE A 13 -10.28 -10.69 -26.77
N TYR A 14 -11.38 -9.98 -27.02
CA TYR A 14 -12.69 -10.34 -26.48
C TYR A 14 -13.12 -11.77 -26.84
N VAL A 15 -12.70 -12.29 -28.00
CA VAL A 15 -13.03 -13.66 -28.44
C VAL A 15 -12.11 -14.69 -27.77
N ASN A 16 -10.88 -14.31 -27.41
CA ASN A 16 -9.88 -15.21 -26.84
C ASN A 16 -9.42 -14.73 -25.46
N ASN A 17 -10.08 -15.25 -24.42
CA ASN A 17 -9.91 -14.85 -23.03
C ASN A 17 -8.53 -15.21 -22.43
N GLU A 18 -7.72 -16.03 -23.12
CA GLU A 18 -6.37 -16.37 -22.67
C GLU A 18 -5.34 -15.29 -23.04
N LYS A 19 -5.65 -14.47 -24.07
CA LYS A 19 -4.73 -13.44 -24.54
C LYS A 19 -4.90 -12.17 -23.72
N LYS A 20 -3.79 -11.62 -23.23
CA LYS A 20 -3.77 -10.32 -22.53
C LYS A 20 -3.39 -9.20 -23.48
N LEU A 21 -4.04 -8.05 -23.35
CA LEU A 21 -3.69 -6.83 -24.09
C LEU A 21 -2.71 -6.00 -23.26
N TYR A 22 -1.76 -5.39 -23.93
CA TYR A 22 -0.80 -4.46 -23.36
C TYR A 22 -0.87 -3.16 -24.12
N PHE A 23 -0.50 -2.06 -23.48
CA PHE A 23 -0.35 -0.78 -24.16
C PHE A 23 1.02 -0.17 -23.87
N PHE A 24 1.50 0.62 -24.82
CA PHE A 24 2.73 1.39 -24.65
C PHE A 24 2.42 2.71 -23.96
N ASP A 25 3.05 3.04 -22.84
CA ASP A 25 2.70 4.23 -22.05
C ASP A 25 2.88 5.54 -22.83
N ILE A 26 3.91 5.59 -23.69
CA ILE A 26 4.30 6.80 -24.43
C ILE A 26 3.32 7.10 -25.57
N CYS A 27 3.02 6.11 -26.41
CA CYS A 27 2.23 6.30 -27.63
C CYS A 27 0.79 5.76 -27.53
N LYS A 28 0.44 5.07 -26.44
CA LYS A 28 -0.88 4.53 -26.15
C LYS A 28 -1.45 3.54 -27.18
N HIS A 29 -0.60 2.99 -28.05
CA HIS A 29 -0.97 1.89 -28.95
C HIS A 29 -1.02 0.56 -28.19
N LYS A 30 -1.89 -0.34 -28.64
CA LYS A 30 -2.22 -1.60 -27.94
C LYS A 30 -1.69 -2.83 -28.69
N ILE A 31 -1.14 -3.80 -27.99
CA ILE A 31 -0.56 -5.01 -28.57
C ILE A 31 -0.83 -6.22 -27.67
N CYS A 32 -1.16 -7.38 -28.23
CA CYS A 32 -1.37 -8.59 -27.43
C CYS A 32 -0.04 -9.15 -26.90
N GLY A 33 -0.09 -9.95 -25.83
CA GLY A 33 1.09 -10.52 -25.19
C GLY A 33 2.01 -11.30 -26.14
N GLU A 34 1.44 -12.14 -27.02
CA GLU A 34 2.19 -12.92 -28.01
C GLU A 34 2.91 -12.02 -29.03
N CYS A 35 2.21 -11.01 -29.57
CA CYS A 35 2.80 -10.07 -30.52
C CYS A 35 3.87 -9.20 -29.85
N LEU A 36 3.65 -8.81 -28.59
CA LEU A 36 4.62 -8.07 -27.79
C LEU A 36 5.91 -8.88 -27.59
N GLU A 37 5.77 -10.16 -27.21
CA GLU A 37 6.90 -11.05 -27.00
C GLU A 37 7.68 -11.29 -28.29
N ASN A 38 6.99 -11.57 -29.39
CA ASN A 38 7.59 -11.72 -30.70
C ASN A 38 8.33 -10.44 -31.13
N HIS A 39 7.73 -9.27 -30.90
CA HIS A 39 8.29 -7.99 -31.33
C HIS A 39 9.50 -7.55 -30.50
N LEU A 40 9.39 -7.55 -29.16
CA LEU A 40 10.45 -7.08 -28.27
C LEU A 40 11.53 -8.12 -28.01
N ASN A 41 11.18 -9.41 -27.87
CA ASN A 41 12.15 -10.44 -27.49
C ASN A 41 12.74 -11.14 -28.72
N LYS A 42 11.91 -11.66 -29.63
CA LYS A 42 12.40 -12.46 -30.76
C LYS A 42 13.04 -11.60 -31.86
N LEU A 43 12.39 -10.49 -32.22
CA LEU A 43 12.87 -9.58 -33.25
C LEU A 43 13.78 -8.46 -32.70
N ASN A 44 13.88 -8.33 -31.38
CA ASN A 44 14.65 -7.31 -30.68
C ASN A 44 14.36 -5.86 -31.17
N LYS A 45 13.11 -5.59 -31.55
CA LYS A 45 12.69 -4.28 -32.07
C LYS A 45 12.21 -3.40 -30.91
N GLN A 46 13.03 -2.46 -30.48
CA GLN A 46 12.74 -1.56 -29.35
C GLN A 46 11.93 -0.32 -29.76
N TYR A 47 10.89 -0.51 -30.57
CA TYR A 47 10.01 0.57 -31.03
C TYR A 47 8.56 0.10 -31.18
N CYS A 48 7.62 1.03 -31.21
CA CYS A 48 6.21 0.71 -31.43
C CYS A 48 5.96 0.26 -32.89
N PRO A 49 5.19 -0.82 -33.16
CA PRO A 49 4.95 -1.31 -34.52
C PRO A 49 4.24 -0.31 -35.44
N LEU A 50 3.41 0.57 -34.85
CA LEU A 50 2.64 1.57 -35.60
C LEU A 50 3.41 2.89 -35.77
N CYS A 51 3.78 3.55 -34.68
CA CYS A 51 4.36 4.90 -34.74
C CYS A 51 5.89 4.94 -34.67
N LYS A 52 6.56 3.79 -34.52
CA LYS A 52 8.03 3.67 -34.43
C LYS A 52 8.69 4.50 -33.32
N VAL A 53 7.93 4.99 -32.34
CA VAL A 53 8.47 5.59 -31.12
C VAL A 53 9.26 4.53 -30.36
N SER A 54 10.45 4.88 -29.85
CA SER A 54 11.28 3.97 -29.07
C SER A 54 10.56 3.53 -27.79
N VAL A 55 10.50 2.23 -27.53
CA VAL A 55 9.83 1.68 -26.34
C VAL A 55 10.70 0.60 -25.71
N THR A 56 10.84 0.64 -24.39
CA THR A 56 11.50 -0.41 -23.60
C THR A 56 10.47 -1.27 -22.88
N LYS A 57 10.88 -2.42 -22.35
CA LYS A 57 10.00 -3.31 -21.56
C LYS A 57 9.34 -2.60 -20.36
N LYS A 58 9.97 -1.57 -19.79
CA LYS A 58 9.43 -0.79 -18.67
C LYS A 58 8.28 0.13 -19.06
N ASN A 59 8.18 0.49 -20.34
CA ASN A 59 7.15 1.38 -20.88
C ASN A 59 5.94 0.61 -21.42
N VAL A 60 5.83 -0.67 -21.06
CA VAL A 60 4.74 -1.54 -21.46
C VAL A 60 3.94 -1.89 -20.21
N SER A 61 2.69 -1.47 -20.20
CA SER A 61 1.75 -1.71 -19.11
C SER A 61 0.66 -2.66 -19.57
N LEU A 62 0.18 -3.51 -18.65
CA LEU A 62 -0.99 -4.35 -18.91
C LEU A 62 -2.19 -3.44 -19.18
N PHE A 63 -2.90 -3.71 -20.27
CA PHE A 63 -4.12 -3.00 -20.61
C PHE A 63 -5.32 -3.87 -20.21
N ASP A 64 -5.92 -3.52 -19.08
CA ASP A 64 -7.20 -4.05 -18.69
C ASP A 64 -8.27 -2.98 -18.91
N ILE A 65 -9.27 -3.33 -19.72
CA ILE A 65 -10.34 -2.41 -20.12
C ILE A 65 -11.33 -2.23 -18.97
N GLU A 66 -11.62 -3.31 -18.23
CA GLU A 66 -12.55 -3.28 -17.12
C GLU A 66 -11.98 -2.41 -16.00
N GLU A 67 -10.72 -2.64 -15.64
CA GLU A 67 -10.02 -1.83 -14.64
C GLU A 67 -9.95 -0.35 -15.06
N ARG A 68 -9.75 -0.06 -16.35
CA ARG A 68 -9.72 1.32 -16.84
C ARG A 68 -11.08 2.00 -16.75
N ILE A 69 -12.15 1.32 -17.14
CA ILE A 69 -13.53 1.85 -17.03
C ILE A 69 -13.85 2.10 -15.56
N TYR A 70 -13.56 1.13 -14.70
CA TYR A 70 -13.77 1.23 -13.26
C TYR A 70 -12.96 2.39 -12.65
N ALA A 71 -11.67 2.48 -12.96
CA ALA A 71 -10.80 3.54 -12.47
C ALA A 71 -11.29 4.93 -12.93
N ASN A 72 -11.78 5.06 -14.17
CA ASN A 72 -12.36 6.32 -14.66
C ASN A 72 -13.61 6.70 -13.85
N GLN A 73 -14.56 5.77 -13.69
CA GLN A 73 -15.78 6.00 -12.91
C GLN A 73 -15.46 6.32 -11.44
N LYS A 74 -14.54 5.58 -10.83
CA LYS A 74 -14.07 5.81 -9.46
C LYS A 74 -13.48 7.21 -9.29
N ASN A 75 -12.62 7.65 -10.21
CA ASN A 75 -12.00 8.97 -10.16
C ASN A 75 -13.03 10.10 -10.29
N VAL A 76 -13.99 9.99 -11.21
CA VAL A 76 -15.05 10.97 -11.40
C VAL A 76 -15.97 11.01 -10.18
N ARG A 77 -16.40 9.83 -9.69
CA ARG A 77 -17.28 9.72 -8.53
C ARG A 77 -16.63 10.25 -7.25
N SER A 78 -15.33 9.98 -7.03
CA SER A 78 -14.60 10.53 -5.87
C SER A 78 -14.62 12.06 -5.88
N LYS A 79 -14.26 12.67 -7.01
CA LYS A 79 -14.25 14.14 -7.17
C LYS A 79 -15.64 14.75 -6.95
N LEU A 80 -16.67 14.15 -7.54
CA LEU A 80 -18.02 14.66 -7.39
C LEU A 80 -18.56 14.47 -5.97
N THR A 81 -18.22 13.37 -5.30
CA THR A 81 -18.64 13.15 -3.90
C THR A 81 -18.01 14.15 -2.94
N GLU A 82 -16.76 14.57 -3.19
CA GLU A 82 -16.08 15.61 -2.42
C GLU A 82 -16.75 16.99 -2.56
N ILE A 83 -17.24 17.33 -3.77
CA ILE A 83 -17.93 18.59 -4.05
C ILE A 83 -19.39 18.54 -3.59
N PHE A 84 -20.09 17.45 -3.87
CA PHE A 84 -21.52 17.23 -3.61
C PHE A 84 -21.73 16.47 -2.30
N ASN A 85 -21.19 17.00 -1.20
CA ASN A 85 -21.11 16.32 0.08
C ASN A 85 -22.33 16.49 1.02
N LYS A 86 -23.49 16.94 0.52
CA LYS A 86 -24.73 17.03 1.31
C LYS A 86 -25.24 15.63 1.66
N ARG A 87 -25.57 15.41 2.92
CA ARG A 87 -26.07 14.13 3.48
C ARG A 87 -27.57 14.22 3.77
N ARG A 88 -28.17 13.10 4.16
CA ARG A 88 -29.61 12.99 4.45
C ARG A 88 -30.13 14.05 5.43
N HIS A 89 -29.33 14.44 6.43
CA HIS A 89 -29.70 15.43 7.45
C HIS A 89 -29.81 16.86 6.90
N ASN A 90 -29.26 17.16 5.71
CA ASN A 90 -29.38 18.48 5.08
C ASN A 90 -30.69 18.67 4.31
N PHE A 91 -31.56 17.66 4.28
CA PHE A 91 -32.81 17.67 3.53
C PHE A 91 -33.99 17.39 4.45
N GLU A 92 -35.10 18.08 4.22
CA GLU A 92 -36.34 17.88 4.97
C GLU A 92 -36.90 16.47 4.72
N ASN A 93 -36.98 16.07 3.45
CA ASN A 93 -37.69 14.85 3.02
C ASN A 93 -36.78 13.87 2.28
N THR A 94 -37.06 12.57 2.41
CA THR A 94 -36.28 11.51 1.77
C THR A 94 -36.36 11.58 0.23
N PRO A 95 -37.51 11.89 -0.40
CA PRO A 95 -37.58 12.08 -1.85
C PRO A 95 -36.66 13.20 -2.36
N LEU A 96 -36.50 14.30 -1.62
CA LEU A 96 -35.60 15.39 -2.02
C LEU A 96 -34.13 14.97 -2.00
N TYR A 97 -33.75 14.17 -1.00
CA TYR A 97 -32.41 13.59 -0.93
C TYR A 97 -32.16 12.61 -2.09
N ASN A 98 -33.13 11.75 -2.40
CA ASN A 98 -33.00 10.83 -3.54
C ASN A 98 -32.89 11.57 -4.88
N ASN A 99 -33.71 12.61 -5.09
CA ASN A 99 -33.60 13.46 -6.28
C ASN A 99 -32.24 14.17 -6.38
N TYR A 100 -31.62 14.50 -5.25
CA TYR A 100 -30.28 15.06 -5.22
C TYR A 100 -29.22 14.01 -5.60
N LEU A 101 -29.31 12.79 -5.06
CA LEU A 101 -28.41 11.70 -5.42
C LEU A 101 -28.53 11.34 -6.90
N GLU A 102 -29.74 11.27 -7.43
CA GLU A 102 -29.99 11.00 -8.86
C GLU A 102 -29.30 12.04 -9.74
N LYS A 103 -29.45 13.33 -9.42
CA LYS A 103 -28.76 14.42 -10.15
C LYS A 103 -27.24 14.28 -10.11
N VAL A 104 -26.67 13.80 -9.01
CA VAL A 104 -25.22 13.56 -8.90
C VAL A 104 -24.81 12.38 -9.79
N GLU A 105 -25.58 11.30 -9.79
CA GLU A 105 -25.33 10.15 -10.66
C GLU A 105 -25.53 10.47 -12.15
N ASP A 106 -26.51 11.30 -12.51
CA ASP A 106 -26.66 11.84 -13.87
C ASP A 106 -25.40 12.58 -14.31
N MET A 107 -24.84 13.44 -13.46
CA MET A 107 -23.59 14.14 -13.75
C MET A 107 -22.41 13.17 -13.90
N ILE A 108 -22.30 12.14 -13.04
CA ILE A 108 -21.27 11.10 -13.15
C ILE A 108 -21.40 10.39 -14.50
N TYR A 109 -22.61 9.96 -14.87
CA TYR A 109 -22.89 9.24 -16.09
C TYR A 109 -22.50 10.03 -17.34
N VAL A 110 -22.88 11.31 -17.40
CA VAL A 110 -22.51 12.21 -18.51
C VAL A 110 -20.98 12.34 -18.61
N LEU A 111 -20.27 12.44 -17.49
CA LEU A 111 -18.81 12.58 -17.50
C LEU A 111 -18.06 11.29 -17.86
N THR A 112 -18.63 10.11 -17.58
CA THR A 112 -17.94 8.83 -17.80
C THR A 112 -18.30 8.15 -19.11
N ASN A 113 -19.57 8.24 -19.54
CA ASN A 113 -20.11 7.45 -20.65
C ASN A 113 -20.52 8.28 -21.86
N GLU A 114 -20.87 9.56 -21.69
CA GLU A 114 -21.42 10.36 -22.80
C GLU A 114 -20.31 10.95 -23.69
N CYS A 115 -20.44 10.76 -25.01
CA CYS A 115 -19.46 11.22 -26.00
C CYS A 115 -19.68 12.67 -26.46
N ASP A 116 -20.78 13.33 -26.05
CA ASP A 116 -21.07 14.70 -26.47
C ASP A 116 -20.25 15.72 -25.66
N GLU A 117 -19.22 16.29 -26.29
CA GLU A 117 -18.37 17.30 -25.68
C GLU A 117 -19.14 18.54 -25.20
N LYS A 118 -20.24 18.91 -25.85
CA LYS A 118 -21.00 20.11 -25.48
C LYS A 118 -21.68 19.90 -24.14
N LYS A 119 -22.39 18.78 -23.97
CA LYS A 119 -23.03 18.40 -22.70
C LYS A 119 -22.00 18.27 -21.58
N ARG A 120 -20.86 17.61 -21.86
CA ARG A 120 -19.78 17.47 -20.88
C ARG A 120 -19.28 18.83 -20.38
N LYS A 121 -19.01 19.76 -21.30
CA LYS A 121 -18.57 21.14 -20.96
C LYS A 121 -19.62 21.91 -20.15
N ILE A 122 -20.90 21.73 -20.44
CA ILE A 122 -21.99 22.36 -19.68
C ILE A 122 -22.01 21.85 -18.23
N ILE A 123 -21.92 20.53 -18.04
CA ILE A 123 -21.88 19.91 -16.70
C ILE A 123 -20.61 20.32 -15.94
N GLU A 124 -19.44 20.29 -16.58
CA GLU A 124 -18.19 20.76 -15.97
C GLU A 124 -18.27 22.23 -15.52
N ALA A 125 -18.90 23.10 -16.32
CA ALA A 125 -19.11 24.50 -15.96
C ALA A 125 -20.09 24.64 -14.78
N TYR A 126 -21.14 23.83 -14.74
CA TYR A 126 -22.08 23.77 -13.62
C TYR A 126 -21.39 23.34 -12.32
N ILE A 127 -20.56 22.29 -12.37
CA ILE A 127 -19.80 21.78 -11.22
C ILE A 127 -18.87 22.87 -10.67
N LYS A 128 -18.10 23.53 -11.54
CA LYS A 128 -17.20 24.63 -11.14
C LYS A 128 -17.94 25.80 -10.50
N LYS A 129 -19.11 26.14 -11.04
CA LYS A 129 -19.96 27.20 -10.46
C LYS A 129 -20.46 26.78 -9.08
N TYR A 130 -20.98 25.56 -8.96
CA TYR A 130 -21.46 25.02 -7.69
C TYR A 130 -20.37 24.99 -6.63
N GLU A 131 -19.17 24.51 -6.97
CA GLU A 131 -18.01 24.47 -6.09
C GLU A 131 -17.63 25.86 -5.58
N LYS A 132 -17.59 26.86 -6.47
CA LYS A 132 -17.30 28.25 -6.10
C LYS A 132 -18.37 28.86 -5.19
N ASP A 133 -19.64 28.64 -5.53
CA ASP A 133 -20.78 29.24 -4.81
C ASP A 133 -20.96 28.59 -3.43
N ASN A 134 -20.59 27.31 -3.26
CA ASN A 134 -20.81 26.53 -2.04
C ASN A 134 -19.52 26.18 -1.27
N TYR A 135 -18.38 26.77 -1.63
CA TYR A 135 -17.06 26.40 -1.09
C TYR A 135 -17.02 26.26 0.44
N LYS A 136 -17.56 27.25 1.17
CA LYS A 136 -17.58 27.23 2.65
C LYS A 136 -18.40 26.06 3.21
N LEU A 137 -19.58 25.82 2.66
CA LEU A 137 -20.44 24.71 3.07
C LEU A 137 -19.79 23.36 2.79
N ILE A 138 -19.10 23.25 1.65
CA ILE A 138 -18.37 22.04 1.27
C ILE A 138 -17.25 21.77 2.29
N GLU A 139 -16.46 22.79 2.64
CA GLU A 139 -15.38 22.68 3.61
C GLU A 139 -15.87 22.28 5.01
N GLU A 140 -16.91 22.93 5.51
CA GLU A 140 -17.53 22.61 6.81
C GLU A 140 -18.07 21.16 6.85
N ASN A 141 -18.76 20.74 5.79
CA ASN A 141 -19.27 19.37 5.67
C ASN A 141 -18.13 18.35 5.62
N ASN A 142 -17.06 18.63 4.86
CA ASN A 142 -15.90 17.74 4.78
C ASN A 142 -15.18 17.61 6.12
N ALA A 143 -15.03 18.71 6.86
CA ALA A 143 -14.47 18.68 8.21
C ALA A 143 -15.33 17.85 9.18
N LEU A 144 -16.67 18.00 9.10
CA LEU A 144 -17.59 17.20 9.91
C LEU A 144 -17.53 15.71 9.57
N ILE A 145 -17.48 15.36 8.27
CA ILE A 145 -17.32 13.98 7.81
C ILE A 145 -16.02 13.39 8.36
N TYR A 146 -14.91 14.11 8.21
CA TYR A 146 -13.59 13.69 8.71
C TYR A 146 -13.60 13.44 10.23
N GLN A 147 -14.20 14.35 11.01
CA GLN A 147 -14.31 14.19 12.46
C GLN A 147 -15.17 12.99 12.85
N ASN A 148 -16.29 12.77 12.15
CA ASN A 148 -17.16 11.64 12.43
C ASN A 148 -16.51 10.31 12.07
N GLU A 149 -15.79 10.22 10.95
CA GLU A 149 -15.01 9.03 10.57
C GLU A 149 -13.90 8.76 11.58
N ARG A 150 -13.15 9.79 11.98
CA ARG A 150 -12.11 9.68 13.02
C ARG A 150 -12.68 9.14 14.34
N LYS A 151 -13.84 9.65 14.79
CA LYS A 151 -14.52 9.19 16.02
C LYS A 151 -14.94 7.73 15.92
N LYS A 152 -15.61 7.34 14.83
CA LYS A 152 -16.03 5.94 14.61
C LYS A 152 -14.84 4.98 14.59
N ILE A 153 -13.77 5.34 13.89
CA ILE A 153 -12.57 4.51 13.82
C ILE A 153 -11.90 4.39 15.20
N HIS A 154 -11.88 5.46 16.00
CA HIS A 154 -11.40 5.39 17.39
C HIS A 154 -12.26 4.48 18.28
N GLU A 155 -13.58 4.56 18.16
CA GLU A 155 -14.52 3.73 18.91
C GLU A 155 -14.29 2.23 18.59
N ILE A 156 -14.19 1.88 17.31
CA ILE A 156 -13.92 0.51 16.87
C ILE A 156 -12.58 0.00 17.42
N VAL A 157 -11.51 0.79 17.29
CA VAL A 157 -10.18 0.42 17.82
C VAL A 157 -10.21 0.21 19.35
N LYS A 158 -10.99 1.02 20.07
CA LYS A 158 -11.14 0.89 21.52
C LYS A 158 -11.91 -0.38 21.91
N GLU A 159 -12.93 -0.75 21.15
CA GLU A 159 -13.75 -1.94 21.39
C GLU A 159 -13.04 -3.24 21.00
N GLU A 160 -12.40 -3.27 19.82
CA GLU A 160 -11.71 -4.45 19.29
C GLU A 160 -10.34 -4.68 19.96
N GLY A 161 -9.71 -3.63 20.47
CA GLY A 161 -8.39 -3.69 21.11
C GLY A 161 -7.33 -4.23 20.16
N ASN A 162 -6.43 -5.10 20.63
CA ASN A 162 -5.44 -5.78 19.79
C ASN A 162 -5.69 -7.29 19.68
N LEU A 163 -6.88 -7.76 20.07
CA LEU A 163 -7.16 -9.20 20.26
C LEU A 163 -6.92 -10.00 18.98
N TYR A 164 -7.45 -9.52 17.85
CA TYR A 164 -7.31 -10.19 16.56
C TYR A 164 -5.85 -10.28 16.09
N GLU A 165 -5.05 -9.23 16.34
CA GLU A 165 -3.64 -9.23 15.97
C GLU A 165 -2.83 -10.16 16.86
N ILE A 166 -3.11 -10.17 18.15
CA ILE A 166 -2.47 -11.09 19.10
C ILE A 166 -2.76 -12.53 18.69
N ILE A 167 -4.01 -12.88 18.37
CA ILE A 167 -4.39 -14.25 17.94
C ILE A 167 -3.69 -14.63 16.64
N LYS A 168 -3.67 -13.71 15.66
CA LYS A 168 -3.07 -13.96 14.34
C LYS A 168 -1.55 -14.18 14.41
N HIS A 169 -0.88 -13.48 15.32
CA HIS A 169 0.58 -13.50 15.42
C HIS A 169 1.12 -14.32 16.60
N ARG A 170 0.25 -14.94 17.41
CA ARG A 170 0.69 -15.78 18.55
C ARG A 170 1.46 -17.01 18.02
N PRO A 171 2.75 -17.17 18.35
CA PRO A 171 3.46 -18.39 18.03
C PRO A 171 2.96 -19.54 18.93
N ILE A 172 2.95 -20.77 18.38
CA ILE A 172 2.55 -22.00 19.10
C ILE A 172 3.56 -22.36 20.20
N ILE A 173 4.79 -21.85 20.10
CA ILE A 173 5.90 -22.17 21.00
C ILE A 173 6.16 -20.96 21.92
N ASN A 174 6.24 -21.20 23.23
CA ASN A 174 6.52 -20.22 24.29
C ASN A 174 7.89 -19.55 24.13
N LYS A 175 8.02 -18.64 23.17
CA LYS A 175 9.05 -17.59 23.20
C LYS A 175 8.43 -16.37 23.84
N VAL A 176 9.11 -15.82 24.84
CA VAL A 176 8.74 -14.55 25.47
C VAL A 176 8.94 -13.45 24.41
N HIS A 177 7.88 -13.12 23.68
CA HIS A 177 7.87 -12.01 22.72
C HIS A 177 7.21 -10.80 23.37
N ASN A 178 8.01 -9.77 23.68
CA ASN A 178 7.55 -8.44 24.04
C ASN A 178 7.19 -7.62 22.78
N GLU A 179 6.42 -8.19 21.85
CA GLU A 179 5.98 -7.47 20.66
C GLU A 179 4.68 -6.71 20.97
N THR A 180 4.74 -5.38 20.87
CA THR A 180 3.55 -4.52 20.93
C THR A 180 2.79 -4.61 19.62
N TYR A 181 1.63 -5.26 19.65
CA TYR A 181 0.68 -5.29 18.54
C TYR A 181 -0.06 -3.95 18.40
N VAL A 182 -0.40 -3.57 17.18
CA VAL A 182 -0.99 -2.26 16.84
C VAL A 182 -2.12 -2.49 15.86
N HIS A 183 -3.36 -2.29 16.31
CA HIS A 183 -4.57 -2.55 15.56
C HIS A 183 -4.52 -2.18 14.06
N SER A 184 -5.15 -3.01 13.22
CA SER A 184 -5.06 -2.88 11.76
C SER A 184 -5.60 -1.55 11.25
N LEU A 185 -6.68 -1.03 11.85
CA LEU A 185 -7.23 0.29 11.51
C LEU A 185 -6.29 1.46 11.83
N ILE A 186 -5.42 1.32 12.83
CA ILE A 186 -4.39 2.32 13.15
C ILE A 186 -3.32 2.32 12.04
N LYS A 187 -2.91 1.13 11.57
CA LYS A 187 -1.92 0.98 10.49
C LYS A 187 -2.45 1.54 9.16
N GLU A 188 -3.71 1.29 8.85
CA GLU A 188 -4.34 1.76 7.60
C GLU A 188 -4.63 3.26 7.61
N ASN A 189 -4.97 3.83 8.77
CA ASN A 189 -5.37 5.23 8.89
C ASN A 189 -4.54 6.02 9.93
N PRO A 190 -3.21 6.12 9.76
CA PRO A 190 -2.34 6.77 10.74
C PRO A 190 -2.70 8.24 10.98
N LYS A 191 -3.23 8.93 9.97
CA LYS A 191 -3.66 10.34 10.04
C LYS A 191 -4.79 10.62 11.04
N PHE A 192 -5.57 9.60 11.41
CA PHE A 192 -6.63 9.78 12.40
C PHE A 192 -6.09 9.68 13.83
N PHE A 193 -4.92 9.08 14.03
CA PHE A 193 -4.30 8.76 15.31
C PHE A 193 -3.01 9.57 15.50
N ASP A 194 -3.15 10.90 15.65
CA ASP A 194 -2.02 11.82 15.89
C ASP A 194 -1.27 11.55 17.23
N GLU A 195 -1.74 10.59 18.03
CA GLU A 195 -1.14 10.20 19.32
C GLU A 195 -0.33 8.90 19.27
N VAL A 196 -0.26 8.21 18.14
CA VAL A 196 0.76 7.17 17.98
C VAL A 196 2.02 7.89 17.52
N LYS A 197 2.72 8.50 18.49
CA LYS A 197 4.18 8.41 18.49
C LYS A 197 4.46 6.92 18.48
N VAL A 198 4.46 6.32 17.28
CA VAL A 198 5.29 5.15 17.00
C VAL A 198 6.60 5.66 17.55
N ALA A 199 7.02 5.14 18.70
CA ALA A 199 8.35 5.40 19.18
C ALA A 199 9.18 5.08 17.96
N ASN A 200 9.73 6.10 17.32
CA ASN A 200 10.79 5.90 16.37
C ASN A 200 11.72 5.02 17.20
N ILE A 201 11.76 3.74 16.88
CA ILE A 201 12.93 2.95 17.16
C ILE A 201 13.93 3.70 16.32
N VAL A 202 14.52 4.73 16.94
CA VAL A 202 15.75 5.30 16.47
C VAL A 202 16.58 4.05 16.32
N GLU A 203 16.93 3.70 15.09
CA GLU A 203 17.96 2.73 14.82
C GLU A 203 19.23 3.32 15.44
N VAL A 204 19.33 3.20 16.77
CA VAL A 204 20.56 3.44 17.48
C VAL A 204 21.40 2.28 17.00
N GLN A 205 22.28 2.58 16.05
CA GLN A 205 23.39 1.72 15.67
C GLN A 205 23.93 1.12 16.97
N PRO A 206 23.97 -0.22 17.12
CA PRO A 206 24.35 -0.85 18.37
C PRO A 206 25.74 -0.32 18.76
N GLN A 207 25.78 0.52 19.80
CA GLN A 207 27.04 1.04 20.30
C GLN A 207 27.68 -0.06 21.15
N PRO A 208 28.98 -0.32 20.98
CA PRO A 208 29.67 -1.28 21.83
C PRO A 208 29.56 -0.84 23.29
N LEU A 209 29.27 -1.81 24.17
CA LEU A 209 29.16 -1.58 25.62
C LEU A 209 30.43 -0.95 26.23
N ASN A 210 31.57 -1.12 25.56
CA ASN A 210 32.82 -0.47 25.90
C ASN A 210 33.06 0.72 24.94
N PRO A 211 33.04 1.98 25.46
CA PRO A 211 33.25 3.19 24.67
C PRO A 211 34.62 3.28 23.96
N ALA A 212 35.58 2.43 24.34
CA ALA A 212 36.91 2.39 23.74
C ALA A 212 36.93 1.75 22.34
N TYR A 213 35.92 0.94 22.00
CA TYR A 213 35.80 0.34 20.67
C TYR A 213 34.91 1.23 19.81
N LYS A 214 35.44 1.79 18.73
CA LYS A 214 34.65 2.61 17.79
C LYS A 214 34.45 1.88 16.48
N ASN A 215 35.42 1.07 16.07
CA ASN A 215 35.37 0.22 14.89
C ASN A 215 35.73 -1.23 15.26
N ASP A 216 35.32 -2.21 14.44
CA ASP A 216 35.62 -3.63 14.66
C ASP A 216 37.12 -3.93 14.78
N THR A 217 37.96 -3.08 14.19
CA THR A 217 39.43 -3.16 14.27
C THR A 217 40.00 -2.83 15.65
N ASP A 218 39.23 -2.17 16.50
CA ASP A 218 39.66 -1.78 17.84
C ASP A 218 39.54 -2.94 18.84
N ILE A 219 38.84 -4.02 18.45
CA ILE A 219 38.67 -5.23 19.26
C ILE A 219 40.00 -6.02 19.24
N PRO A 220 40.71 -6.13 20.38
CA PRO A 220 41.99 -6.83 20.41
C PRO A 220 41.78 -8.32 20.10
N LEU A 221 42.46 -8.82 19.07
CA LEU A 221 42.48 -10.24 18.76
C LEU A 221 43.19 -11.00 19.89
N ARG A 222 42.51 -11.99 20.47
CA ARG A 222 43.09 -12.87 21.48
C ARG A 222 44.21 -13.69 20.83
N LYS A 223 45.42 -13.60 21.38
CA LYS A 223 46.55 -14.44 20.98
C LYS A 223 46.58 -15.68 21.86
N TYR A 224 46.68 -16.84 21.23
CA TYR A 224 46.84 -18.13 21.92
C TYR A 224 48.33 -18.47 21.97
N PHE A 225 48.82 -18.85 23.14
CA PHE A 225 50.24 -19.16 23.35
C PHE A 225 50.50 -20.67 23.40
N SER A 226 49.44 -21.48 23.41
CA SER A 226 49.52 -22.95 23.32
C SER A 226 48.37 -23.54 22.48
N GLN A 227 48.58 -24.76 21.98
CA GLN A 227 47.57 -25.51 21.24
C GLN A 227 46.37 -25.86 22.12
N ASP A 228 46.60 -26.15 23.40
CA ASP A 228 45.54 -26.50 24.35
C ASP A 228 44.63 -25.29 24.65
N GLU A 229 45.20 -24.08 24.74
CA GLU A 229 44.42 -22.84 24.89
C GLU A 229 43.55 -22.56 23.66
N LEU A 230 44.04 -22.87 22.46
CA LEU A 230 43.28 -22.73 21.21
C LEU A 230 42.08 -23.69 21.21
N TYR A 231 42.30 -24.97 21.50
CA TYR A 231 41.23 -25.97 21.53
C TYR A 231 40.17 -25.65 22.60
N GLN A 232 40.58 -25.17 23.79
CA GLN A 232 39.64 -24.75 24.83
C GLN A 232 38.81 -23.53 24.40
N ALA A 233 39.40 -22.59 23.67
CA ALA A 233 38.67 -21.44 23.15
C ALA A 233 37.68 -21.82 22.04
N ASP A 234 37.99 -22.83 21.22
CA ASP A 234 37.05 -23.37 20.22
C ASP A 234 35.80 -23.96 20.88
N TYR A 235 35.94 -24.70 21.99
CA TYR A 235 34.79 -25.18 22.77
C TYR A 235 33.91 -24.05 23.32
N ALA A 236 34.52 -22.91 23.65
CA ALA A 236 33.83 -21.71 24.14
C ALA A 236 33.45 -20.71 23.03
N GLY A 237 33.65 -21.05 21.75
CA GLY A 237 33.35 -20.16 20.62
C GLY A 237 34.12 -18.83 20.64
N GLY A 238 35.32 -18.81 21.22
CA GLY A 238 36.15 -17.61 21.38
C GLY A 238 35.85 -16.77 22.63
N TYR A 239 34.85 -17.13 23.44
CA TYR A 239 34.55 -16.48 24.71
C TYR A 239 35.40 -17.04 25.86
N ASP A 240 35.47 -16.31 26.98
CA ASP A 240 36.06 -16.82 28.22
C ASP A 240 35.19 -17.96 28.79
N THR A 241 35.79 -19.12 29.03
CA THR A 241 35.11 -20.35 29.47
C THR A 241 34.33 -20.14 30.76
N ASN A 242 34.87 -19.33 31.68
CA ASN A 242 34.19 -19.00 32.94
C ASN A 242 32.87 -18.23 32.73
N VAL A 243 32.83 -17.37 31.71
CA VAL A 243 31.64 -16.58 31.38
C VAL A 243 30.59 -17.46 30.72
N VAL A 244 31.01 -18.35 29.82
CA VAL A 244 30.11 -19.32 29.17
C VAL A 244 29.48 -20.24 30.20
N LEU A 245 30.28 -20.82 31.10
CA LEU A 245 29.79 -21.70 32.17
C LEU A 245 28.80 -20.99 33.08
N LYS A 246 29.12 -19.78 33.57
CA LYS A 246 28.18 -18.98 34.37
C LYS A 246 26.87 -18.71 33.65
N ARG A 247 26.90 -18.43 32.34
CA ARG A 247 25.68 -18.19 31.57
C ARG A 247 24.87 -19.46 31.38
N CYS A 248 25.53 -20.60 31.11
CA CYS A 248 24.88 -21.90 31.06
C CYS A 248 24.22 -22.25 32.40
N ASP A 249 24.90 -22.00 33.52
CA ASP A 249 24.34 -22.23 34.87
C ASP A 249 23.12 -21.34 35.13
N ILE A 250 23.17 -20.06 34.73
CA ILE A 250 22.04 -19.15 34.89
C ILE A 250 20.84 -19.61 34.06
N GLU A 251 21.05 -19.97 32.80
CA GLU A 251 19.96 -20.42 31.92
C GLU A 251 19.40 -21.79 32.35
N PHE A 252 20.25 -22.71 32.80
CA PHE A 252 19.86 -23.99 33.38
C PHE A 252 19.04 -23.81 34.66
N ASN A 253 19.50 -22.97 35.59
CA ASN A 253 18.76 -22.67 36.81
C ASN A 253 17.43 -21.97 36.50
N LYS A 254 17.39 -21.00 35.60
CA LYS A 254 16.14 -20.35 35.16
C LYS A 254 15.13 -21.37 34.62
N THR A 255 15.58 -22.34 33.83
CA THR A 255 14.69 -23.36 33.25
C THR A 255 14.20 -24.39 34.28
N ILE A 256 14.98 -24.68 35.33
CA ILE A 256 14.52 -25.50 36.45
C ILE A 256 13.47 -24.79 37.29
N TYR A 257 13.67 -23.52 37.64
CA TYR A 257 12.72 -22.76 38.47
C TYR A 257 11.40 -22.39 37.77
N TYR A 258 11.30 -22.56 36.44
CA TYR A 258 10.05 -22.41 35.70
C TYR A 258 9.24 -23.72 35.56
N ASN A 259 9.81 -24.86 35.95
CA ASN A 259 9.16 -26.19 35.85
C ASN A 259 8.82 -26.81 37.23
N ILE A 260 8.86 -26.01 38.31
CA ILE A 260 8.30 -26.31 39.63
C ILE A 260 7.22 -25.27 39.90
#